data_AF-A0A2C9UI18-F1
#
_entry.id   AF-A0A2C9UI18-F1
#
_cell.length_a   1.000
_cell.length_b   1.000
_cell.length_c   1.000
_cell.angle_alpha   90.00
_cell.angle_beta   90.00
_cell.angle_gamma   90.00
#
_symmetry.space_group_name_H-M   'P 1'
#
loop_
_entity.id
_entity.type
_entity.pdbx_description
1 polymer ?
#
loop_
_entity_poly.entity_id
_entity_poly.type
_entity_poly.pdbx_seq_one_letter_code
_entity_poly.pdbx_strand_id
1 'polypeptide(L)'
;MSTAAHAVALPDQLSTPILDSESHYLLLSISSHGGYAYVSMATLAASGDFRAAEAAREMAWEQLHSGPWHSVLPVWRDAYSMACLYVAKFHYRNGEFKDALRVLDMGFIMGGMLLRKDLVSAIQIISAKARENDVQTHGFEKSEHKLVREAEFQKSEVFRFLPAKSLSSKIVDKME
;
A
#
# COMPACT_ATOMS: atom_id res chain seq x y z
N MET A 1 -11.99 -46.66 -8.58
CA MET A 1 -10.90 -45.71 -8.85
C MET A 1 -11.50 -44.32 -8.92
N SER A 2 -11.41 -43.55 -7.84
CA SER A 2 -11.95 -42.19 -7.76
C SER A 2 -10.86 -41.30 -7.16
N THR A 3 -10.11 -40.62 -8.01
CA THR A 3 -9.10 -39.65 -7.61
C THR A 3 -9.80 -38.34 -7.28
N ALA A 4 -9.92 -38.04 -5.99
CA ALA A 4 -10.26 -36.71 -5.52
C ALA A 4 -9.11 -35.76 -5.91
N ALA A 5 -9.43 -34.78 -6.76
CA ALA A 5 -8.54 -33.65 -6.99
C ALA A 5 -8.50 -32.82 -5.70
N HIS A 6 -7.44 -32.98 -4.91
CA HIS A 6 -7.11 -32.04 -3.87
C HIS A 6 -6.83 -30.68 -4.52
N ALA A 7 -7.73 -29.72 -4.30
CA ALA A 7 -7.44 -28.31 -4.53
C ALA A 7 -6.33 -27.92 -3.55
N VAL A 8 -5.10 -27.91 -4.03
CA VAL A 8 -3.97 -27.28 -3.35
C VAL A 8 -4.29 -25.79 -3.30
N ALA A 9 -4.71 -25.30 -2.13
CA ALA A 9 -4.76 -23.87 -1.88
C ALA A 9 -3.35 -23.32 -2.08
N LEU A 10 -3.14 -22.52 -3.13
CA LEU A 10 -1.88 -21.85 -3.40
C LEU A 10 -1.58 -20.89 -2.23
N PRO A 11 -0.54 -21.14 -1.42
CA PRO A 11 -0.20 -20.30 -0.26
C PRO A 11 0.35 -18.91 -0.65
N ASP A 12 0.44 -18.60 -1.94
CA ASP A 12 1.06 -17.37 -2.49
C ASP A 12 0.05 -16.29 -2.91
N GLN A 13 -1.17 -16.28 -2.35
CA GLN A 13 -2.14 -15.22 -2.61
C GLN A 13 -2.40 -14.38 -1.36
N LEU A 14 -2.33 -13.05 -1.52
CA LEU A 14 -2.78 -12.12 -0.49
C LEU A 14 -4.29 -12.21 -0.34
N SER A 15 -4.74 -12.65 0.84
CA SER A 15 -6.15 -12.69 1.20
C SER A 15 -6.68 -11.27 1.46
N THR A 16 -7.82 -10.93 0.88
CA THR A 16 -8.49 -9.63 1.04
C THR A 16 -9.99 -9.82 1.25
N PRO A 17 -10.42 -10.40 2.38
CA PRO A 17 -11.80 -10.83 2.58
C PRO A 17 -12.81 -9.68 2.56
N ILE A 18 -12.42 -8.47 2.98
CA ILE A 18 -13.32 -7.32 2.93
C ILE A 18 -13.47 -6.83 1.50
N LEU A 19 -12.37 -6.73 0.75
CA LEU A 19 -12.43 -6.42 -0.67
C LEU A 19 -13.31 -7.43 -1.41
N ASP A 20 -13.15 -8.72 -1.14
CA ASP A 20 -13.89 -9.78 -1.82
C ASP A 20 -15.40 -9.67 -1.55
N SER A 21 -15.80 -9.34 -0.31
CA SER A 21 -17.21 -9.19 0.09
C SER A 21 -17.84 -7.85 -0.29
N GLU A 22 -17.09 -6.76 -0.23
CA GLU A 22 -17.60 -5.39 -0.46
C GLU A 22 -17.43 -4.92 -1.91
N SER A 23 -16.63 -5.63 -2.72
CA SER A 23 -16.28 -5.21 -4.10
C SER A 23 -17.50 -4.83 -4.94
N HIS A 24 -18.55 -5.66 -4.93
CA HIS A 24 -19.76 -5.42 -5.71
C HIS A 24 -20.45 -4.11 -5.30
N TYR A 25 -20.63 -3.88 -4.00
CA TYR A 25 -21.27 -2.66 -3.49
C TYR A 25 -20.44 -1.42 -3.76
N LEU A 26 -19.12 -1.52 -3.59
CA LEU A 26 -18.21 -0.43 -3.88
C LEU A 26 -18.23 -0.07 -5.38
N LEU A 27 -18.16 -1.06 -6.28
CA LEU A 27 -18.24 -0.83 -7.72
C LEU A 27 -19.59 -0.23 -8.15
N LEU A 28 -20.69 -0.68 -7.55
CA LEU A 28 -22.01 -0.09 -7.78
C LEU A 28 -22.04 1.38 -7.33
N SER A 29 -21.51 1.69 -6.15
CA SER A 29 -21.41 3.05 -5.64
C SER A 29 -20.52 3.94 -6.53
N ILE A 30 -19.41 3.43 -7.04
CA ILE A 30 -18.56 4.17 -7.98
C ILE A 30 -19.31 4.45 -9.29
N SER A 31 -20.05 3.45 -9.80
CA SER A 31 -20.83 3.59 -11.04
C SER A 31 -21.92 4.68 -10.94
N SER A 32 -22.60 4.80 -9.79
CA SER A 32 -23.64 5.82 -9.59
C SER A 32 -23.10 7.25 -9.60
N HIS A 33 -21.79 7.42 -9.38
CA HIS A 33 -21.08 8.70 -9.46
C HIS A 33 -20.30 8.86 -10.78
N GLY A 34 -20.65 8.08 -11.82
CA GLY A 34 -20.07 8.21 -13.16
C GLY A 34 -18.75 7.46 -13.39
N GLY A 35 -18.30 6.64 -12.44
CA GLY A 35 -17.04 5.92 -12.52
C GLY A 35 -17.05 4.64 -13.38
N TYR A 36 -17.85 4.58 -14.45
CA TYR A 36 -18.02 3.37 -15.28
C TYR A 36 -16.70 2.84 -15.89
N ALA A 37 -15.82 3.75 -16.31
CA ALA A 37 -14.49 3.38 -16.83
C ALA A 37 -13.63 2.72 -15.74
N TYR A 38 -13.62 3.29 -14.54
CA TYR A 38 -12.96 2.69 -13.38
C TYR A 38 -13.54 1.30 -13.09
N VAL A 39 -14.88 1.15 -13.07
CA VAL A 39 -15.53 -0.14 -12.78
C VAL A 39 -15.08 -1.22 -13.77
N SER A 40 -15.03 -0.88 -15.06
CA SER A 40 -14.56 -1.80 -16.10
C SER A 40 -13.12 -2.25 -15.85
N MET A 41 -12.22 -1.32 -15.53
CA MET A 41 -10.82 -1.63 -15.23
C MET A 41 -10.66 -2.42 -13.93
N ALA A 42 -11.42 -2.09 -12.88
CA ALA A 42 -11.38 -2.80 -11.61
C ALA A 42 -11.93 -4.23 -11.74
N THR A 43 -12.93 -4.47 -12.59
CA THR A 43 -13.43 -5.82 -12.90
C THR A 43 -12.36 -6.65 -13.63
N LEU A 44 -11.68 -6.06 -14.62
CA LEU A 44 -10.57 -6.73 -15.30
C LEU A 44 -9.39 -7.00 -14.34
N ALA A 45 -9.07 -6.05 -13.46
CA ALA A 45 -8.06 -6.19 -12.42
C ALA A 45 -8.38 -7.38 -11.49
N ALA A 46 -9.62 -7.50 -11.04
CA ALA A 46 -10.09 -8.62 -10.24
C ALA A 46 -9.96 -9.97 -10.96
N SER A 47 -10.09 -9.98 -12.29
CA SER A 47 -9.89 -11.17 -13.12
C SER A 47 -8.41 -11.52 -13.39
N GLY A 48 -7.47 -10.69 -12.95
CA GLY A 48 -6.04 -10.94 -13.10
C GLY A 48 -5.33 -10.07 -14.15
N ASP A 49 -5.94 -8.99 -14.64
CA ASP A 49 -5.27 -8.05 -15.55
C ASP A 49 -4.49 -6.97 -14.76
N PHE A 50 -3.16 -7.07 -14.79
CA PHE A 50 -2.27 -6.10 -14.13
C PHE A 50 -2.38 -4.69 -14.71
N ARG A 51 -2.47 -4.55 -16.04
CA ARG A 51 -2.56 -3.23 -16.69
C ARG A 51 -3.87 -2.54 -16.33
N ALA A 52 -4.94 -3.32 -16.22
CA ALA A 52 -6.22 -2.80 -15.75
C ALA A 52 -6.15 -2.37 -14.27
N ALA A 53 -5.40 -3.09 -13.42
CA ALA A 53 -5.18 -2.69 -12.03
C ALA A 53 -4.42 -1.35 -11.92
N GLU A 54 -3.36 -1.18 -12.70
CA GLU A 54 -2.63 0.10 -12.78
C GLU A 54 -3.52 1.21 -13.32
N ALA A 55 -4.25 0.97 -14.40
CA ALA A 55 -5.17 1.95 -14.97
C ALA A 55 -6.26 2.38 -13.97
N ALA A 56 -6.86 1.43 -13.24
CA ALA A 56 -7.82 1.74 -12.20
C ALA A 56 -7.20 2.60 -11.08
N ARG A 57 -5.96 2.31 -10.69
CA ARG A 57 -5.23 3.09 -9.68
C ARG A 57 -4.99 4.53 -10.13
N GLU A 58 -4.56 4.74 -11.37
CA GLU A 58 -4.35 6.09 -11.92
C GLU A 58 -5.67 6.85 -12.10
N MET A 59 -6.74 6.21 -12.57
CA MET A 59 -8.06 6.82 -12.63
C MET A 59 -8.54 7.30 -11.25
N ALA A 60 -8.40 6.47 -10.22
CA ALA A 60 -8.77 6.86 -8.86
C ALA A 60 -7.85 7.96 -8.32
N TRP A 61 -6.55 7.93 -8.64
CA TRP A 61 -5.61 8.98 -8.28
C TRP A 61 -6.03 10.34 -8.86
N GLU A 62 -6.37 10.40 -10.15
CA GLU A 62 -6.86 11.61 -10.81
C GLU A 62 -8.10 12.17 -10.11
N GLN A 63 -9.03 11.29 -9.72
CA GLN A 63 -10.24 11.71 -9.00
C GLN A 63 -9.91 12.29 -7.63
N LEU A 64 -8.95 11.71 -6.89
CA LEU A 64 -8.50 12.24 -5.60
C LEU A 64 -7.81 13.60 -5.69
N HIS A 65 -7.28 13.97 -6.86
CA HIS A 65 -6.54 15.21 -7.09
C HIS A 65 -7.26 16.20 -8.01
N SER A 66 -8.54 15.96 -8.29
CA SER A 66 -9.35 16.82 -9.16
C SER A 66 -9.81 18.13 -8.48
N GLY A 67 -9.63 18.27 -7.17
CA GLY A 67 -10.02 19.47 -6.43
C GLY A 67 -9.68 19.40 -4.94
N PRO A 68 -10.20 20.35 -4.13
CA PRO A 68 -10.00 20.34 -2.68
C PRO A 68 -10.46 19.03 -2.05
N TRP A 69 -9.69 18.53 -1.07
CA TRP A 69 -9.89 17.21 -0.45
C TRP A 69 -11.32 16.94 0.06
N HIS A 70 -12.00 17.97 0.57
CA HIS A 70 -13.37 17.86 1.09
C HIS A 70 -14.44 17.77 -0.01
N SER A 71 -14.10 18.15 -1.24
CA SER A 71 -15.01 18.09 -2.40
C SER A 71 -14.93 16.77 -3.15
N VAL A 72 -13.88 15.98 -2.88
CA VAL A 72 -13.71 14.64 -3.46
C VAL A 72 -14.66 13.67 -2.75
N LEU A 73 -15.49 12.97 -3.52
CA LEU A 73 -16.43 11.99 -2.98
C LEU A 73 -15.69 10.88 -2.22
N PRO A 74 -16.14 10.49 -1.01
CA PRO A 74 -15.49 9.45 -0.21
C PRO A 74 -15.27 8.13 -0.95
N VAL A 75 -16.18 7.78 -1.86
CA VAL A 75 -16.13 6.55 -2.67
C VAL A 75 -14.83 6.43 -3.49
N TRP A 76 -14.25 7.54 -3.94
CA TRP A 76 -12.98 7.53 -4.69
C TRP A 76 -11.77 7.17 -3.83
N ARG A 77 -11.87 7.35 -2.51
CA ARG A 77 -10.83 6.92 -1.57
C ARG A 77 -10.85 5.41 -1.42
N ASP A 78 -12.03 4.84 -1.28
CA ASP A 78 -12.19 3.38 -1.22
C ASP A 78 -11.83 2.74 -2.57
N ALA A 79 -12.15 3.39 -3.70
CA ALA A 79 -11.70 3.01 -5.03
C ALA A 79 -10.16 3.00 -5.15
N TYR A 80 -9.49 4.02 -4.62
CA TYR A 80 -8.03 4.05 -4.62
C TYR A 80 -7.42 2.92 -3.78
N SER A 81 -7.97 2.65 -2.57
CA SER A 81 -7.57 1.50 -1.76
C SER A 81 -7.75 0.16 -2.49
N MET A 82 -8.88 -0.03 -3.16
CA MET A 82 -9.18 -1.23 -3.95
C MET A 82 -8.13 -1.44 -5.06
N ALA A 83 -7.84 -0.40 -5.83
CA ALA A 83 -6.87 -0.49 -6.91
C ALA A 83 -5.44 -0.75 -6.39
N CYS A 84 -5.04 -0.13 -5.27
CA CYS A 84 -3.78 -0.41 -4.60
C CYS A 84 -3.68 -1.88 -4.15
N LEU A 85 -4.76 -2.47 -3.60
CA LEU A 85 -4.78 -3.89 -3.23
C LEU A 85 -4.63 -4.79 -4.46
N TYR A 86 -5.28 -4.48 -5.58
CA TYR A 86 -5.11 -5.25 -6.81
C TYR A 86 -3.67 -5.19 -7.33
N VAL A 87 -3.09 -3.99 -7.49
CA VAL A 87 -1.70 -3.82 -7.94
C VAL A 87 -0.72 -4.54 -7.00
N ALA A 88 -0.91 -4.43 -5.68
CA ALA A 88 -0.07 -5.11 -4.70
C ALA A 88 -0.16 -6.65 -4.78
N LYS A 89 -1.33 -7.22 -5.10
CA LYS A 89 -1.48 -8.66 -5.36
C LYS A 89 -0.57 -9.13 -6.51
N PHE A 90 -0.41 -8.33 -7.56
CA PHE A 90 0.49 -8.68 -8.67
C PHE A 90 1.96 -8.60 -8.27
N HIS A 91 2.39 -7.48 -7.68
CA HIS A 91 3.77 -7.36 -7.19
C HIS A 91 4.13 -8.47 -6.20
N TYR A 92 3.21 -8.81 -5.29
CA TYR A 92 3.42 -9.91 -4.35
C TYR A 92 3.66 -11.26 -5.05
N ARG A 93 2.84 -11.58 -6.06
CA ARG A 93 2.97 -12.82 -6.84
C ARG A 93 4.27 -12.87 -7.65
N ASN A 94 4.80 -11.72 -8.04
CA ASN A 94 6.07 -11.60 -8.75
C ASN A 94 7.29 -11.58 -7.81
N GLY A 95 7.09 -11.60 -6.49
CA GLY A 95 8.18 -11.45 -5.51
C GLY A 95 8.70 -10.03 -5.34
N GLU A 96 8.02 -9.03 -5.91
CA GLU A 96 8.38 -7.60 -5.90
C GLU A 96 7.87 -6.93 -4.61
N PHE A 97 8.28 -7.45 -3.45
CA PHE A 97 7.70 -7.05 -2.15
C PHE A 97 7.86 -5.56 -1.84
N LYS A 98 8.98 -4.94 -2.26
CA LYS A 98 9.21 -3.50 -2.06
C LYS A 98 8.23 -2.64 -2.84
N ASP A 99 7.88 -3.05 -4.05
CA ASP A 99 6.92 -2.33 -4.89
C ASP A 99 5.49 -2.57 -4.40
N ALA A 100 5.17 -3.79 -3.96
CA ALA A 100 3.92 -4.09 -3.28
C ALA A 100 3.70 -3.21 -2.04
N LEU A 101 4.72 -3.06 -1.17
CA LEU A 101 4.63 -2.19 0.02
C LEU A 101 4.42 -0.72 -0.37
N ARG A 102 5.17 -0.21 -1.35
CA ARG A 102 5.02 1.19 -1.79
C ARG A 102 3.59 1.49 -2.24
N VAL A 103 2.99 0.57 -2.99
CA VAL A 103 1.61 0.71 -3.47
C VAL A 103 0.61 0.64 -2.31
N LEU A 104 0.80 -0.27 -1.36
CA LEU A 104 -0.09 -0.39 -0.19
C LEU A 104 0.03 0.80 0.77
N ASP A 105 1.22 1.35 0.97
CA ASP A 105 1.44 2.54 1.79
C ASP A 105 0.67 3.73 1.21
N MET A 106 0.68 3.89 -0.12
CA MET A 106 -0.15 4.90 -0.79
C MET A 106 -1.64 4.63 -0.57
N GLY A 107 -2.08 3.38 -0.72
CA GLY A 107 -3.46 2.98 -0.45
C GLY A 107 -3.89 3.22 1.01
N PHE A 108 -2.96 3.10 1.96
CA PHE A 108 -3.17 3.36 3.39
C PHE A 108 -3.14 4.86 3.73
N ILE A 109 -2.31 5.67 3.09
CA ILE A 109 -2.25 7.11 3.39
C ILE A 109 -3.45 7.83 2.76
N MET A 110 -3.79 7.48 1.52
CA MET A 110 -4.72 8.26 0.70
C MET A 110 -6.10 7.64 0.54
N GLY A 111 -6.17 6.33 0.76
CA GLY A 111 -7.39 5.57 0.58
C GLY A 111 -8.38 5.70 1.73
N GLY A 112 -9.55 5.10 1.54
CA GLY A 112 -10.67 5.19 2.46
C GLY A 112 -10.59 4.18 3.60
N MET A 113 -11.61 4.20 4.46
CA MET A 113 -11.65 3.35 5.65
C MET A 113 -12.23 1.96 5.38
N LEU A 114 -12.97 1.77 4.28
CA LEU A 114 -13.68 0.52 4.00
C LEU A 114 -12.73 -0.67 3.98
N LEU A 115 -11.61 -0.54 3.26
CA LEU A 115 -10.63 -1.60 3.02
C LEU A 115 -9.43 -1.53 3.96
N ARG A 116 -9.53 -0.75 5.06
CA ARG A 116 -8.40 -0.46 5.94
C ARG A 116 -7.78 -1.71 6.56
N LYS A 117 -8.61 -2.66 6.98
CA LYS A 117 -8.14 -3.90 7.61
C LYS A 117 -7.40 -4.79 6.60
N ASP A 118 -7.89 -4.88 5.37
CA ASP A 118 -7.24 -5.63 4.29
C ASP A 118 -5.89 -5.00 3.93
N LEU A 119 -5.81 -3.66 3.83
CA LEU A 119 -4.53 -2.96 3.64
C LEU A 119 -3.52 -3.27 4.75
N VAL A 120 -3.94 -3.16 6.01
CA VAL A 120 -3.06 -3.45 7.16
C VAL A 120 -2.59 -4.90 7.15
N SER A 121 -3.50 -5.85 6.89
CA SER A 121 -3.16 -7.27 6.82
C SER A 121 -2.18 -7.56 5.69
N ALA A 122 -2.41 -6.99 4.50
CA ALA A 122 -1.51 -7.13 3.36
C ALA A 122 -0.12 -6.56 3.65
N ILE A 123 -0.03 -5.36 4.25
CA ILE A 123 1.24 -4.74 4.65
C ILE A 123 2.01 -5.65 5.62
N GLN A 124 1.33 -6.22 6.62
CA GLN A 124 1.96 -7.12 7.60
C GLN A 124 2.53 -8.38 6.92
N ILE A 125 1.75 -9.02 6.05
CA ILE A 125 2.15 -10.24 5.33
C ILE A 125 3.35 -9.94 4.41
N ILE A 126 3.26 -8.89 3.59
CA ILE A 126 4.34 -8.53 2.65
C ILE A 126 5.59 -8.09 3.41
N SER A 127 5.46 -7.35 4.50
CA SER A 127 6.60 -6.93 5.32
C SER A 127 7.36 -8.13 5.90
N ALA A 128 6.65 -9.17 6.35
CA ALA A 128 7.27 -10.41 6.81
C ALA A 128 8.02 -11.11 5.66
N LYS A 129 7.38 -11.22 4.49
CA LYS A 129 7.97 -11.85 3.29
C LYS A 129 9.17 -11.11 2.74
N ALA A 130 9.16 -9.77 2.77
CA ALA A 130 10.29 -8.94 2.36
C ALA A 130 11.51 -9.19 3.26
N ARG A 131 11.31 -9.31 4.58
CA ARG A 131 12.38 -9.61 5.54
C ARG A 131 12.96 -11.01 5.33
N GLU A 132 12.12 -12.01 5.08
CA GLU A 132 12.58 -13.37 4.76
C GLU A 132 13.47 -13.38 3.51
N ASN A 133 13.07 -12.65 2.45
CA ASN A 133 13.84 -12.55 1.20
C ASN A 133 15.17 -11.80 1.36
N ASP A 134 15.20 -10.72 2.14
CA ASP A 134 16.44 -10.00 2.42
C ASP A 134 17.44 -10.91 3.17
N VAL A 135 16.98 -11.73 4.13
CA VAL A 135 17.83 -12.69 4.85
C VAL A 135 18.39 -13.79 3.93
N GLN A 136 17.59 -14.29 2.99
CA GLN A 136 18.05 -15.28 2.00
C GLN A 136 19.03 -14.70 0.98
N THR A 137 18.81 -13.47 0.53
CA THR A 137 19.70 -12.78 -0.41
C THR A 137 21.05 -12.43 0.26
N HIS A 138 21.03 -12.00 1.52
CA HIS A 138 22.24 -11.72 2.30
C HIS A 138 22.97 -12.98 2.81
N GLY A 139 22.39 -14.18 2.63
CA GLY A 139 23.07 -15.45 2.89
C GLY A 139 24.20 -15.76 1.90
N PHE A 140 24.25 -15.09 0.75
CA PHE A 140 25.29 -15.26 -0.27
C PHE A 140 26.16 -14.02 -0.52
N GLU A 141 25.74 -12.83 -0.10
CA GLU A 141 26.60 -11.63 -0.17
C GLU A 141 26.43 -10.77 1.08
N LYS A 142 27.36 -10.94 2.03
CA LYS A 142 27.68 -9.92 3.04
C LYS A 142 28.32 -8.73 2.33
N SER A 143 27.51 -7.88 1.70
CA SER A 143 27.91 -6.51 1.41
C SER A 143 27.08 -5.59 2.29
N GLU A 144 27.75 -5.06 3.32
CA GLU A 144 27.18 -4.18 4.34
C GLU A 144 26.72 -2.86 3.74
N HIS A 145 25.51 -2.79 3.19
CA HIS A 145 24.81 -1.51 3.07
C HIS A 145 24.08 -1.19 4.38
N LYS A 146 24.87 -0.96 5.43
CA LYS A 146 24.42 -0.33 6.67
C LYS A 146 24.06 1.12 6.32
N LEU A 147 22.77 1.39 6.04
CA LEU A 147 22.30 2.71 5.61
C LEU A 147 22.47 3.83 6.65
N VAL A 148 22.91 3.52 7.87
CA VAL A 148 23.53 4.48 8.79
C VAL A 148 24.56 3.70 9.60
N ARG A 149 25.86 3.90 9.38
CA ARG A 149 26.81 3.64 10.48
C ARG A 149 26.31 4.52 11.62
N GLU A 150 25.97 3.94 12.77
CA GLU A 150 26.06 4.65 14.05
C GLU A 150 27.53 5.01 14.29
N ALA A 151 28.07 5.88 13.42
CA ALA A 151 29.14 6.76 13.79
C ALA A 151 28.45 7.70 14.79
N GLU A 152 28.96 7.68 16.01
CA GLU A 152 28.63 8.59 17.10
C GLU A 152 28.20 9.93 16.52
N PHE A 153 26.90 10.22 16.59
CA PHE A 153 26.33 11.45 16.07
C PHE A 153 26.91 12.59 16.91
N GLN A 154 28.05 13.16 16.49
CA GLN A 154 28.75 14.21 17.22
C GLN A 154 27.88 15.46 17.20
N LYS A 155 27.08 15.60 18.24
CA LYS A 155 26.12 16.69 18.44
C LYS A 155 26.80 18.07 18.28
N SER A 156 28.07 18.18 18.66
CA SER A 156 28.92 19.37 18.53
C SER A 156 29.14 19.84 17.09
N GLU A 157 29.24 18.93 16.13
CA GLU A 157 29.47 19.27 14.73
C GLU A 157 28.20 19.82 14.07
N VAL A 158 27.04 19.24 14.40
CA VAL A 158 25.73 19.70 13.91
C VAL A 158 25.40 21.11 14.41
N PHE A 159 25.78 21.46 15.64
CA PHE A 159 25.59 22.81 16.18
C PHE A 159 26.38 23.90 15.42
N ARG A 160 27.44 23.54 14.67
CA ARG A 160 28.16 24.50 13.82
C ARG A 160 27.42 24.86 12.53
N PHE A 161 26.57 23.96 12.04
CA PHE A 161 25.83 24.14 10.79
C PHE A 161 24.42 24.68 11.00
N LEU A 162 23.88 24.53 12.21
CA LEU A 162 22.56 25.06 12.53
C LEU A 162 22.65 26.54 12.94
N PRO A 163 21.73 27.38 12.45
CA PRO A 163 21.54 28.72 12.98
C PRO A 163 21.38 28.70 14.50
N ALA A 164 21.89 29.73 15.18
CA ALA A 164 21.79 29.82 16.63
C ALA A 164 20.32 29.70 17.07
N LYS A 165 20.07 28.83 18.08
CA LYS A 165 18.75 28.56 18.69
C LYS A 165 17.77 27.69 17.89
N SER A 166 18.16 27.08 16.77
CA SER A 166 17.27 26.16 16.02
C SER A 166 16.75 24.96 16.83
N LEU A 167 17.49 24.52 17.85
CA LEU A 167 17.11 23.38 18.70
C LEU A 167 16.66 23.79 20.12
N SER A 168 16.49 25.09 20.38
CA SER A 168 15.87 25.54 21.64
C SER A 168 14.35 25.61 21.45
N SER A 169 13.69 24.46 21.31
CA SER A 169 12.25 24.41 21.51
C SER A 169 11.98 24.76 22.97
N LYS A 170 11.32 25.89 23.21
CA LYS A 170 10.74 26.20 24.52
C LYS A 170 9.79 25.05 24.85
N ILE A 171 9.91 24.51 26.06
CA ILE A 171 8.90 23.60 26.62
C ILE A 171 7.56 24.33 26.52
N VAL A 172 6.62 23.76 25.77
CA VAL A 172 5.25 24.24 25.75
C VAL A 172 4.61 23.68 27.00
N ASP A 173 4.47 24.53 28.01
CA ASP A 173 3.74 24.16 29.23
C ASP A 173 2.30 23.81 28.84
N LYS A 174 1.84 22.69 29.38
CA LYS A 174 0.48 22.18 29.19
C LYS A 174 -0.49 23.17 29.83
N MET A 175 -1.40 23.75 29.04
CA MET A 175 -2.52 24.53 29.59
C MET A 175 -3.44 23.58 30.36
N GLU A 176 -3.65 23.85 31.65
CA GLU A 176 -4.71 23.27 32.47
C GLU A 176 -6.09 23.81 32.07
#